data_AF-A0A0G1L6N7-F1
#
_entry.id   AF-A0A0G1L6N7-F1
#
_cell.length_a   1.000
_cell.length_b   1.000
_cell.length_c   1.000
_cell.angle_alpha   90.00
_cell.angle_beta   90.00
_cell.angle_gamma   90.00
#
_symmetry.space_group_name_H-M   'P 1'
#
loop_
_entity.id
_entity.type
_entity.pdbx_description
1 polymer ?
#
loop_
_entity_poly.entity_id
_entity_poly.type
_entity_poly.pdbx_seq_one_letter_code
_entity_poly.pdbx_strand_id
1 'polypeptide(L)'
;MIVVSRYDQEKGLSNNIAGKDRYSVIRYGIDYAEFSGKQDAGKARQELGLNADDVVVGMVACFKPQKSPGDFVRLAGLINQSLPGVKFVLVGDGALRENIEDLISQYNLPNNMFLLGWREDIPEILSAIDVFALTSLWEGLPISVLEAFASHKPVVATDTGGVREVVFENKTGFL
;
A
#
# COMPACT_ATOMS: atom_id res chain seq x y z
N MET A 1 -13.00 -18.21 -17.04
CA MET A 1 -11.85 -17.39 -16.64
C MET A 1 -12.25 -16.62 -15.40
N ILE A 2 -11.47 -16.77 -14.33
CA ILE A 2 -11.70 -16.06 -13.08
C ILE A 2 -10.80 -14.83 -13.10
N VAL A 3 -11.37 -13.68 -12.77
CA VAL A 3 -10.65 -12.41 -12.60
C VAL A 3 -11.03 -11.78 -11.26
N VAL A 4 -10.14 -10.97 -10.70
CA VAL A 4 -10.30 -10.42 -9.34
C VAL A 4 -11.00 -9.05 -9.31
N SER A 5 -11.19 -8.43 -10.47
CA SER A 5 -11.84 -7.13 -10.62
C SER A 5 -12.65 -7.08 -11.92
N ARG A 6 -13.64 -6.18 -11.97
CA ARG A 6 -14.37 -5.87 -13.21
C ARG A 6 -13.45 -5.17 -14.20
N TYR A 7 -12.50 -4.37 -13.72
CA TYR A 7 -11.47 -3.78 -14.58
C TYR A 7 -10.72 -4.84 -15.40
N ASP A 8 -10.27 -5.93 -14.77
CA ASP A 8 -9.59 -7.02 -15.47
C ASP A 8 -10.51 -7.76 -16.45
N GLN A 9 -11.80 -7.90 -16.13
CA GLN A 9 -12.81 -8.44 -17.05
C GLN A 9 -12.92 -7.56 -18.30
N GLU A 10 -13.06 -6.26 -18.13
CA GLU A 10 -13.19 -5.29 -19.22
C GLU A 10 -11.92 -5.22 -20.07
N LYS A 11 -10.75 -5.24 -19.43
CA LYS A 11 -9.45 -5.33 -20.11
C LYS A 11 -9.32 -6.61 -20.91
N GLY A 12 -9.73 -7.75 -20.36
CA GLY A 12 -9.69 -9.02 -21.09
C GLY A 12 -10.63 -9.05 -22.29
N LEU A 13 -11.82 -8.43 -22.17
CA LEU A 13 -12.77 -8.30 -23.26
C LEU A 13 -12.24 -7.40 -24.39
N SER A 14 -11.67 -6.24 -24.05
CA SER A 14 -11.11 -5.33 -25.05
C SER A 14 -9.91 -5.91 -25.80
N ASN A 15 -9.18 -6.84 -25.16
CA ASN A 15 -8.07 -7.57 -25.77
C ASN A 15 -8.48 -8.90 -26.43
N ASN A 16 -9.79 -9.18 -26.57
CA ASN A 16 -10.31 -10.40 -27.21
C ASN A 16 -9.80 -11.72 -26.62
N ILE A 17 -9.49 -11.76 -25.31
CA ILE A 17 -8.97 -12.97 -24.65
C ILE A 17 -10.06 -14.07 -24.57
N ALA A 18 -11.32 -13.69 -24.39
CA ALA A 18 -12.46 -14.59 -24.33
C ALA A 18 -13.80 -13.85 -24.50
N GLY A 19 -14.87 -14.59 -24.81
CA GLY A 19 -16.25 -14.09 -24.75
C GLY A 19 -16.68 -13.71 -23.32
N LYS A 20 -17.63 -12.78 -23.21
CA LYS A 20 -18.14 -12.23 -21.94
C LYS A 20 -18.72 -13.28 -21.00
N ASP A 21 -19.40 -14.26 -21.55
CA ASP A 21 -19.97 -15.43 -20.88
C ASP A 21 -18.92 -16.34 -20.23
N ARG A 22 -17.65 -16.22 -20.64
CA ARG A 22 -16.55 -17.01 -20.08
C ARG A 22 -15.83 -16.32 -18.91
N TYR A 23 -16.25 -15.12 -18.48
CA TYR A 23 -15.65 -14.44 -17.34
C TYR A 23 -16.51 -14.57 -16.08
N SER A 24 -15.87 -14.81 -14.94
CA SER A 24 -16.47 -14.69 -13.62
C SER A 24 -15.58 -13.82 -12.75
N VAL A 25 -16.15 -12.79 -12.11
CA VAL A 25 -15.44 -11.93 -11.18
C VAL A 25 -15.55 -12.53 -9.78
N ILE A 26 -14.43 -12.95 -9.21
CA ILE A 26 -14.34 -13.45 -7.84
C ILE A 26 -13.27 -12.62 -7.14
N ARG A 27 -13.71 -11.78 -6.18
CA ARG A 27 -12.81 -10.90 -5.45
C ARG A 27 -11.99 -11.67 -4.43
N TYR A 28 -10.83 -11.10 -4.09
CA TYR A 28 -10.01 -11.62 -3.02
C TYR A 28 -10.74 -11.53 -1.67
N GLY A 29 -10.69 -12.60 -0.89
CA GLY A 29 -11.20 -12.64 0.48
C GLY A 29 -10.07 -12.41 1.47
N ILE A 30 -10.34 -11.60 2.51
CA ILE A 30 -9.40 -11.31 3.58
C ILE A 30 -9.90 -11.92 4.90
N ASP A 31 -9.00 -12.48 5.69
CA ASP A 31 -9.32 -12.87 7.07
C ASP A 31 -9.39 -11.63 7.94
N TYR A 32 -10.58 -11.05 8.05
CA TYR A 32 -10.80 -9.84 8.83
C TYR A 32 -10.37 -9.98 10.30
N ALA A 33 -10.46 -11.18 10.89
CA ALA A 33 -10.12 -11.39 12.30
C ALA A 33 -8.61 -11.32 12.56
N GLU A 34 -7.79 -11.54 11.54
CA GLU A 34 -6.34 -11.38 11.58
C GLU A 34 -5.94 -9.91 11.71
N PHE A 35 -6.68 -8.99 11.08
CA PHE A 35 -6.32 -7.56 11.00
C PHE A 35 -7.10 -6.63 11.96
N SER A 36 -8.25 -7.05 12.48
CA SER A 36 -9.23 -6.15 13.12
C SER A 36 -9.18 -6.01 14.65
N GLY A 37 -8.01 -6.12 15.29
CA GLY A 37 -7.86 -5.63 16.68
C GLY A 37 -7.33 -6.61 17.71
N LYS A 38 -6.31 -7.41 17.35
CA LYS A 38 -5.46 -8.10 18.33
C LYS A 38 -4.10 -7.43 18.52
N GLN A 39 -3.75 -6.50 17.65
CA GLN A 39 -2.44 -5.88 17.59
C GLN A 39 -2.31 -4.77 18.64
N ASP A 40 -1.16 -4.75 19.30
CA ASP A 40 -0.74 -3.66 20.18
C ASP A 40 0.05 -2.65 19.35
N ALA A 41 -0.64 -1.60 18.88
CA ALA A 41 -0.04 -0.56 18.07
C ALA A 41 1.11 0.18 18.78
N GLY A 42 1.04 0.32 20.11
CA GLY A 42 2.09 0.95 20.90
C GLY A 42 3.36 0.11 20.92
N LYS A 43 3.21 -1.20 21.14
CA LYS A 43 4.32 -2.16 21.04
C LYS A 43 4.90 -2.20 19.62
N ALA A 44 4.05 -2.27 18.59
CA ALA A 44 4.51 -2.29 17.21
C ALA A 44 5.29 -1.01 16.84
N ARG A 45 4.81 0.17 17.27
CA ARG A 45 5.55 1.44 17.10
C ARG A 45 6.90 1.40 17.80
N GLN A 46 6.95 0.93 19.05
CA GLN A 46 8.20 0.81 19.80
C GLN A 46 9.22 -0.11 19.10
N GLU A 47 8.78 -1.26 18.59
CA GLU A 47 9.64 -2.21 17.85
C GLU A 47 10.17 -1.62 16.54
N LEU A 48 9.40 -0.73 15.91
CA LEU A 48 9.81 0.00 14.71
C LEU A 48 10.64 1.27 15.01
N GLY A 49 10.83 1.64 16.28
CA GLY A 49 11.51 2.87 16.67
C GLY A 49 10.71 4.15 16.42
N LEU A 50 9.37 4.03 16.35
CA LEU A 50 8.43 5.13 16.18
C LEU A 50 7.94 5.63 17.55
N ASN A 51 7.72 6.94 17.67
CA ASN A 51 7.11 7.52 18.86
C ASN A 51 5.59 7.36 18.82
N ALA A 52 4.96 7.49 19.99
CA ALA A 52 3.50 7.44 20.11
C ALA A 52 2.81 8.57 19.33
N ASP A 53 3.42 9.76 19.30
CA ASP A 53 2.84 10.96 18.69
C ASP A 53 3.29 11.16 17.22
N ASP A 54 4.11 10.25 16.67
CA ASP A 54 4.52 10.33 15.27
C ASP A 54 3.31 10.15 14.35
N VAL A 55 3.23 10.93 13.29
CA VAL A 55 2.31 10.69 12.18
C VAL A 55 3.00 9.78 11.17
N VAL A 56 2.42 8.61 10.88
CA VAL A 56 3.07 7.54 10.14
C VAL A 56 2.30 7.19 8.87
N VAL A 57 2.94 7.36 7.71
CA VAL A 57 2.42 6.92 6.40
C VAL A 57 3.09 5.62 6.01
N GLY A 58 2.30 4.58 5.71
CA GLY A 58 2.82 3.25 5.39
C GLY A 58 2.51 2.79 3.96
N MET A 59 3.39 1.99 3.37
CA MET A 59 3.08 1.19 2.18
C MET A 59 3.67 -0.22 2.32
N VAL A 60 2.88 -1.22 1.95
CA VAL A 60 3.30 -2.63 1.87
C VAL A 60 3.26 -3.07 0.41
N ALA A 61 4.42 -3.38 -0.18
CA ALA A 61 4.51 -3.83 -1.56
C ALA A 61 5.86 -4.50 -1.89
N CYS A 62 5.84 -5.49 -2.78
CA CYS A 62 7.08 -5.97 -3.41
C CYS A 62 7.69 -4.88 -4.30
N PHE A 63 9.00 -4.67 -4.24
CA PHE A 63 9.67 -3.59 -4.97
C PHE A 63 9.87 -3.93 -6.45
N LYS A 64 8.77 -3.88 -7.19
CA LYS A 64 8.66 -4.09 -8.63
C LYS A 64 8.20 -2.80 -9.31
N PRO A 65 8.51 -2.57 -10.60
CA PRO A 65 8.07 -1.38 -11.33
C PRO A 65 6.57 -1.11 -11.22
N GLN A 66 5.75 -2.17 -11.27
CA GLN A 66 4.30 -2.10 -11.08
C GLN A 66 3.89 -1.33 -9.82
N LYS A 67 4.57 -1.59 -8.70
CA LYS A 67 4.20 -1.05 -7.38
C LYS A 67 4.71 0.36 -7.13
N SER A 68 5.57 0.86 -8.03
CA SER A 68 6.26 2.14 -7.96
C SER A 68 6.67 2.58 -6.54
N PRO A 69 7.50 1.79 -5.82
CA PRO A 69 8.00 2.21 -4.52
C PRO A 69 8.79 3.54 -4.58
N GLY A 70 9.31 3.90 -5.76
CA GLY A 70 9.99 5.18 -5.95
C GLY A 70 9.03 6.37 -5.85
N ASP A 71 7.77 6.24 -6.28
CA ASP A 71 6.76 7.29 -6.10
C ASP A 71 6.41 7.48 -4.62
N PHE A 72 6.43 6.41 -3.82
CA PHE A 72 6.26 6.52 -2.37
C PHE A 72 7.39 7.33 -1.72
N VAL A 73 8.64 7.11 -2.12
CA VAL A 73 9.79 7.92 -1.63
C VAL A 73 9.68 9.37 -2.10
N ARG A 74 9.29 9.62 -3.36
CA ARG A 74 9.08 10.98 -3.88
C ARG A 74 7.98 11.71 -3.10
N LEU A 75 6.86 11.04 -2.86
CA LEU A 75 5.77 11.56 -2.03
C LEU A 75 6.29 11.93 -0.63
N ALA A 76 7.06 11.03 0.00
CA ALA A 76 7.68 11.30 1.30
C ALA A 76 8.57 12.54 1.28
N GLY A 77 9.35 12.74 0.20
CA GLY A 77 10.19 13.92 0.01
C GLY A 77 9.38 15.22 -0.05
N LEU A 78 8.28 15.22 -0.81
CA LEU A 78 7.38 16.38 -0.94
C LEU A 78 6.66 16.69 0.38
N ILE A 79 6.19 15.67 1.09
CA ILE A 79 5.54 15.85 2.40
C ILE A 79 6.55 16.38 3.40
N ASN A 80 7.77 15.83 3.49
CA ASN A 80 8.77 16.27 4.45
C ASN A 80 9.17 17.75 4.27
N GLN A 81 9.05 18.30 3.05
CA GLN A 81 9.27 19.73 2.78
C GLN A 81 8.15 20.64 3.33
N SER A 82 6.91 20.15 3.34
CA SER A 82 5.73 20.95 3.72
C SER A 82 5.23 20.67 5.14
N LEU A 83 5.45 19.45 5.63
CA LEU A 83 5.06 18.94 6.93
C LEU A 83 6.22 18.09 7.49
N PRO A 84 7.27 18.72 8.02
CA PRO A 84 8.42 18.01 8.57
C PRO A 84 8.02 17.20 9.81
N GLY A 85 8.64 16.03 9.97
CA GLY A 85 8.42 15.14 11.13
C GLY A 85 7.52 13.94 10.86
N VAL A 86 6.80 13.91 9.73
CA VAL A 86 6.07 12.71 9.28
C VAL A 86 7.05 11.56 9.06
N LYS A 87 6.67 10.37 9.54
CA LYS A 87 7.40 9.12 9.37
C LYS A 87 6.81 8.32 8.23
N PHE A 88 7.67 7.61 7.50
CA PHE A 88 7.30 6.83 6.33
C PHE A 88 7.79 5.40 6.52
N VAL A 89 6.89 4.43 6.48
CA VAL A 89 7.20 3.02 6.64
C VAL A 89 6.99 2.31 5.31
N LEU A 90 8.07 1.85 4.69
CA LEU A 90 8.03 1.10 3.44
C LEU A 90 8.41 -0.36 3.69
N VAL A 91 7.42 -1.25 3.56
CA VAL A 91 7.55 -2.69 3.79
C VAL A 91 7.63 -3.42 2.47
N GLY A 92 8.58 -4.33 2.38
CA GLY A 92 8.85 -5.15 1.21
C GLY A 92 10.28 -5.02 0.74
N ASP A 93 10.59 -5.78 -0.32
CA ASP A 93 11.90 -5.75 -0.97
C ASP A 93 11.77 -6.19 -2.44
N GLY A 94 12.86 -6.18 -3.18
CA GLY A 94 12.91 -6.66 -4.56
C GLY A 94 13.92 -5.92 -5.44
N ALA A 95 13.76 -6.08 -6.76
CA ALA A 95 14.71 -5.60 -7.76
C ALA A 95 14.93 -4.08 -7.76
N LEU A 96 14.05 -3.29 -7.13
CA LEU A 96 14.21 -1.84 -7.03
C LEU A 96 14.85 -1.37 -5.72
N ARG A 97 15.30 -2.27 -4.83
CA ARG A 97 15.84 -1.93 -3.50
C ARG A 97 16.92 -0.85 -3.54
N GLU A 98 17.97 -1.06 -4.33
CA GLU A 98 19.08 -0.10 -4.45
C GLU A 98 18.59 1.28 -4.92
N ASN A 99 17.74 1.31 -5.95
CA ASN A 99 17.15 2.56 -6.45
C ASN A 99 16.32 3.29 -5.37
N ILE A 100 15.67 2.56 -4.47
CA ILE A 100 14.91 3.15 -3.35
C ILE A 100 15.85 3.76 -2.32
N GLU A 101 16.94 3.09 -1.96
CA GLU A 101 17.95 3.61 -1.03
C GLU A 101 18.64 4.87 -1.59
N ASP A 102 18.92 4.89 -2.90
CA ASP A 102 19.45 6.06 -3.59
C ASP A 102 18.46 7.24 -3.57
N LEU A 103 17.17 7.00 -3.83
CA LEU A 103 16.14 8.03 -3.76
C LEU A 103 15.98 8.58 -2.33
N ILE A 104 16.01 7.72 -1.31
CA ILE A 104 15.92 8.14 0.10
C ILE A 104 17.07 9.09 0.44
N SER A 105 18.28 8.77 -0.05
CA SER A 105 19.47 9.62 0.11
C SER A 105 19.30 10.94 -0.62
N GLN A 106 18.81 10.92 -1.86
CA GLN A 106 18.56 12.13 -2.67
C GLN A 106 17.56 13.10 -2.03
N TYR A 107 16.50 12.56 -1.40
CA TYR A 107 15.49 13.38 -0.72
C TYR A 107 15.84 13.74 0.73
N ASN A 108 17.03 13.35 1.22
CA ASN A 108 17.49 13.57 2.60
C ASN A 108 16.48 13.05 3.65
N LEU A 109 15.97 11.83 3.46
CA LEU A 109 14.98 11.20 4.36
C LEU A 109 15.51 10.09 5.30
N PRO A 110 16.81 9.93 5.60
CA PRO A 110 17.30 8.72 6.29
C PRO A 110 16.73 8.54 7.70
N ASN A 111 16.28 9.61 8.36
CA ASN A 111 15.72 9.56 9.72
C ASN A 111 14.18 9.51 9.77
N ASN A 112 13.53 9.65 8.61
CA ASN A 112 12.07 9.68 8.49
C ASN A 112 11.53 8.54 7.60
N MET A 113 12.39 7.83 6.88
CA MET A 113 12.02 6.67 6.06
C MET A 113 12.55 5.37 6.68
N PHE A 114 11.64 4.45 6.99
CA PHE A 114 11.91 3.15 7.57
C PHE A 114 11.70 2.08 6.50
N LEU A 115 12.80 1.51 6.02
CA LEU A 115 12.78 0.49 4.99
C LEU A 115 12.90 -0.90 5.64
N LEU A 116 11.77 -1.60 5.77
CA LEU A 116 11.67 -2.77 6.65
C LEU A 116 12.04 -4.10 6.00
N GLY A 117 12.25 -4.14 4.68
CA GLY A 117 12.49 -5.38 3.95
C GLY A 117 11.26 -6.30 3.93
N TRP A 118 11.48 -7.59 3.66
CA TRP A 118 10.44 -8.62 3.74
C TRP A 118 9.98 -8.84 5.18
N ARG A 119 8.66 -8.86 5.39
CA ARG A 119 8.01 -9.01 6.70
C ARG A 119 6.80 -9.93 6.57
N GLU A 120 6.50 -10.66 7.65
CA GLU A 120 5.35 -11.58 7.74
C GLU A 120 4.32 -11.10 8.77
N ASP A 121 4.70 -10.16 9.64
CA ASP A 121 3.90 -9.51 10.68
C ASP A 121 3.19 -8.25 10.14
N ILE A 122 2.57 -8.37 8.98
CA ILE A 122 1.86 -7.26 8.32
C ILE A 122 0.73 -6.68 9.17
N PRO A 123 -0.10 -7.48 9.87
CA PRO A 123 -1.12 -6.92 10.77
C PRO A 123 -0.51 -6.01 11.85
N GLU A 124 0.60 -6.41 12.48
CA GLU A 124 1.30 -5.63 13.49
C GLU A 124 1.85 -4.32 12.90
N ILE A 125 2.48 -4.39 11.74
CA ILE A 125 3.01 -3.19 11.07
C ILE A 125 1.89 -2.23 10.67
N LEU A 126 0.80 -2.74 10.09
CA LEU A 126 -0.35 -1.91 9.75
C LEU A 126 -0.95 -1.27 11.00
N SER A 127 -0.99 -1.98 12.14
CA SER A 127 -1.46 -1.39 13.40
C SER A 127 -0.66 -0.14 13.81
N ALA A 128 0.64 -0.07 13.48
CA ALA A 128 1.54 1.02 13.82
C ALA A 128 1.42 2.25 12.91
N ILE A 129 0.79 2.16 11.74
CA ILE A 129 0.65 3.29 10.80
C ILE A 129 -0.66 4.07 11.00
N ASP A 130 -0.71 5.31 10.51
CA ASP A 130 -1.90 6.17 10.56
C ASP A 130 -2.61 6.27 9.20
N VAL A 131 -1.84 6.29 8.11
CA VAL A 131 -2.37 6.37 6.73
C VAL A 131 -1.66 5.35 5.85
N PHE A 132 -2.42 4.59 5.07
CA PHE A 132 -1.85 3.69 4.06
C PHE A 132 -1.81 4.39 2.70
N ALA A 133 -0.67 4.37 2.04
CA ALA A 133 -0.51 4.89 0.68
C ALA A 133 -0.19 3.76 -0.31
N LEU A 134 -0.84 3.75 -1.47
CA LEU A 134 -0.54 2.84 -2.58
C LEU A 134 -0.18 3.62 -3.85
N THR A 135 1.07 3.54 -4.29
CA THR A 135 1.56 4.29 -5.46
C THR A 135 1.65 3.45 -6.73
N SER A 136 0.89 2.36 -6.81
CA SER A 136 1.02 1.41 -7.91
C SER A 136 0.59 2.01 -9.26
N LEU A 137 1.27 1.61 -10.33
CA LEU A 137 0.99 2.04 -11.71
C LEU A 137 -0.15 1.24 -12.33
N TRP A 138 -0.29 -0.03 -11.95
CA TRP A 138 -1.42 -0.88 -12.34
C TRP A 138 -1.72 -1.94 -11.29
N GLU A 139 -3.00 -2.26 -11.10
CA GLU A 139 -3.47 -3.28 -10.16
C GLU A 139 -4.66 -4.05 -10.72
N GLY A 140 -4.68 -5.36 -10.50
CA GLY A 140 -5.89 -6.16 -10.72
C GLY A 140 -6.88 -5.89 -9.60
N LEU A 141 -6.53 -6.26 -8.37
CA LEU A 141 -7.18 -5.88 -7.12
C LEU A 141 -6.08 -5.74 -6.05
N PRO A 142 -5.89 -4.58 -5.42
CA PRO A 142 -4.80 -4.37 -4.46
C PRO A 142 -5.09 -5.04 -3.11
N ILE A 143 -4.49 -6.20 -2.85
CA ILE A 143 -4.67 -6.93 -1.59
C ILE A 143 -4.22 -6.07 -0.39
N SER A 144 -3.10 -5.35 -0.49
CA SER A 144 -2.61 -4.52 0.61
C SER A 144 -3.53 -3.35 0.99
N VAL A 145 -4.38 -2.90 0.07
CA VAL A 145 -5.45 -1.93 0.39
C VAL A 145 -6.58 -2.60 1.18
N LEU A 146 -6.92 -3.86 0.88
CA LEU A 146 -7.89 -4.62 1.66
C LEU A 146 -7.36 -4.87 3.09
N GLU A 147 -6.08 -5.20 3.22
CA GLU A 147 -5.40 -5.37 4.51
C GLU A 147 -5.38 -4.07 5.32
N ALA A 148 -5.09 -2.94 4.67
CA ALA A 148 -5.16 -1.62 5.29
C ALA A 148 -6.58 -1.30 5.80
N PHE A 149 -7.61 -1.54 4.98
CA PHE A 149 -9.00 -1.35 5.41
C PHE A 149 -9.43 -2.28 6.55
N ALA A 150 -9.03 -3.55 6.49
CA ALA A 150 -9.29 -4.51 7.58
C ALA A 150 -8.58 -4.11 8.88
N SER A 151 -7.46 -3.39 8.77
CA SER A 151 -6.73 -2.77 9.88
C SER A 151 -7.26 -1.38 10.27
N HIS A 152 -8.40 -0.96 9.72
CA HIS A 152 -9.03 0.35 9.96
C HIS A 152 -8.17 1.56 9.56
N LYS A 153 -7.36 1.43 8.51
CA LYS A 153 -6.51 2.51 8.03
C LYS A 153 -7.16 3.26 6.86
N PRO A 154 -7.20 4.60 6.90
CA PRO A 154 -7.56 5.39 5.72
C PRO A 154 -6.52 5.16 4.61
N VAL A 155 -6.99 5.15 3.36
CA VAL A 155 -6.16 4.84 2.20
C VAL A 155 -6.06 6.05 1.27
N VAL A 156 -4.86 6.34 0.79
CA VAL A 156 -4.61 7.21 -0.38
C VAL A 156 -3.97 6.35 -1.46
N ALA A 157 -4.52 6.28 -2.65
CA ALA A 157 -4.02 5.37 -3.68
C ALA A 157 -4.09 5.99 -5.07
N THR A 158 -3.18 5.59 -5.97
CA THR A 158 -3.32 5.95 -7.38
C THR A 158 -4.60 5.35 -7.98
N ASP A 159 -5.43 6.16 -8.66
CA ASP A 159 -6.58 5.67 -9.44
C ASP A 159 -6.15 4.84 -10.66
N THR A 160 -5.90 3.56 -10.44
CA THR A 160 -5.53 2.61 -11.50
C THR A 160 -6.21 1.27 -11.32
N GLY A 161 -6.49 0.60 -12.44
CA GLY A 161 -7.02 -0.75 -12.46
C GLY A 161 -8.22 -0.99 -11.54
N GLY A 162 -8.17 -2.04 -10.72
CA GLY A 162 -9.23 -2.34 -9.76
C GLY A 162 -9.15 -1.58 -8.43
N VAL A 163 -8.26 -0.60 -8.25
CA VAL A 163 -8.17 0.19 -7.00
C VAL A 163 -9.49 0.92 -6.74
N ARG A 164 -10.09 1.53 -7.77
CA ARG A 164 -11.39 2.23 -7.68
C ARG A 164 -12.59 1.35 -7.34
N GLU A 165 -12.43 0.02 -7.38
CA GLU A 165 -13.49 -0.90 -6.95
C GLU A 165 -13.52 -1.09 -5.42
N VAL A 166 -12.46 -0.69 -4.73
CA VAL A 166 -12.31 -0.86 -3.27
C VAL A 166 -12.10 0.45 -2.53
N VAL A 167 -11.43 1.44 -3.16
CA VAL A 167 -11.30 2.79 -2.61
C VAL A 167 -12.43 3.65 -3.18
N PHE A 168 -13.30 4.11 -2.29
CA PHE A 168 -14.39 5.02 -2.63
C PHE A 168 -13.97 6.44 -2.26
N GLU A 169 -13.73 7.24 -3.28
CA GLU A 169 -13.34 8.65 -3.18
C GLU A 169 -14.22 9.41 -2.17
N ASN A 170 -13.57 10.11 -1.23
CA ASN A 170 -14.20 10.86 -0.12
C ASN A 170 -15.06 10.03 0.85
N LYS A 171 -15.02 8.69 0.79
CA LYS A 171 -15.78 7.80 1.68
C LYS A 171 -14.90 6.84 2.47
N THR A 172 -14.03 6.12 1.77
CA THR A 172 -13.08 5.18 2.40
C THR A 172 -11.63 5.61 2.21
N GLY A 173 -11.37 6.54 1.29
CA GLY A 173 -10.04 7.06 1.01
C GLY A 173 -10.04 8.13 -0.09
N PHE A 174 -8.85 8.38 -0.63
CA PHE A 174 -8.61 9.31 -1.74
C PHE A 174 -7.92 8.60 -2.91
N LEU A 175 -8.30 8.98 -4.14
CA LEU A 175 -7.81 8.46 -5.42
C LEU A 175 -7.12 9.53 -6.28
#